data_AF-A0AAW7GK13-F1
#
_entry.id   AF-A0AAW7GK13-F1
#
_cell.length_a   1.000
_cell.length_b   1.000
_cell.length_c   1.000
_cell.angle_alpha   90.00
_cell.angle_beta   90.00
_cell.angle_gamma   90.00
#
_symmetry.space_group_name_H-M   'P 1'
#
loop_
_entity.id
_entity.type
_entity.pdbx_description
1 polymer ?
#
loop_
_entity_poly.entity_id
_entity_poly.type
_entity_poly.pdbx_seq_one_letter_code
_entity_poly.pdbx_strand_id
1 'polypeptide(L)'
;MLSLNFKKNLLSLSIPLFLIGCKEAEIKGEWINPEGSFNKSYIVSLITSADQNLTSKDIEVSELESSGNDHFFYVTLVDKGYTQEQLESLVSNVERLKDARNTNLTVNFTNIANAKDASERDLLNVVQRAGMEKNGSQSTSLNWEKAEVSVYTQKISITGYTDPYSDFNPKVYCQLTVPLTKRLNDFIIDKPFPYITSHDIPENIASAMSPTQLDKYIKDENGLRRYVNVGLELKGATYPHKTVFGDGFLTKFKESNDILTQSLPMTYNIDAQSIYFNFGDIPNTEVVSGLNDFGGVIHDKCAKLIKQAAPEIDKKWSSAVQLARVGRFTINPEWIPQE
;
A
#
# COMPACT_ATOMS: atom_id res chain seq x y z
N MET A 1 49.49 -65.90 54.98
CA MET A 1 49.44 -64.41 54.97
C MET A 1 48.07 -64.03 54.43
N LEU A 2 47.09 -63.83 55.31
CA LEU A 2 46.65 -62.53 55.86
C LEU A 2 46.03 -61.64 54.77
N SER A 3 44.69 -61.50 54.72
CA SER A 3 43.91 -60.38 55.30
C SER A 3 43.39 -59.46 54.17
N LEU A 4 42.20 -58.84 54.10
CA LEU A 4 40.98 -58.73 54.91
C LEU A 4 39.87 -58.12 53.99
N ASN A 5 38.60 -58.29 54.38
CA ASN A 5 37.42 -57.52 53.92
C ASN A 5 37.57 -56.00 54.12
N PHE A 6 36.83 -55.16 53.37
CA PHE A 6 35.94 -54.12 53.95
C PHE A 6 34.97 -53.50 52.92
N LYS A 7 33.67 -53.54 53.23
CA LYS A 7 32.61 -52.69 52.65
C LYS A 7 32.88 -51.22 52.99
N LYS A 8 32.51 -50.27 52.11
CA LYS A 8 31.89 -49.01 52.51
C LYS A 8 31.11 -48.37 51.35
N ASN A 9 29.82 -48.18 51.62
CA ASN A 9 28.93 -47.23 50.94
C ASN A 9 29.61 -45.89 50.69
N LEU A 10 29.31 -45.21 49.59
CA LEU A 10 28.98 -43.78 49.65
C LEU A 10 28.27 -43.33 48.36
N LEU A 11 26.99 -43.03 48.56
CA LEU A 11 26.11 -42.10 47.84
C LEU A 11 26.08 -42.13 46.31
N SER A 12 24.93 -42.56 45.80
CA SER A 12 24.27 -41.93 44.67
C SER A 12 24.30 -40.40 44.85
N LEU A 13 25.15 -39.70 44.10
CA LEU A 13 24.85 -38.32 43.77
C LEU A 13 23.68 -38.37 42.80
N SER A 14 22.47 -38.39 43.37
CA SER A 14 21.34 -37.68 42.79
C SER A 14 21.83 -36.26 42.52
N ILE A 15 22.23 -35.99 41.28
CA ILE A 15 22.30 -34.63 40.77
C ILE A 15 20.89 -34.08 41.01
N PRO A 16 20.70 -33.06 41.87
CA PRO A 16 19.47 -32.31 41.78
C PRO A 16 19.52 -31.68 40.39
N LEU A 17 18.73 -32.23 39.46
CA LEU A 17 18.17 -31.41 38.40
C LEU A 17 17.53 -30.24 39.13
N PHE A 18 18.25 -29.12 39.18
CA PHE A 18 17.64 -27.83 39.32
C PHE A 18 16.74 -27.71 38.08
N LEU A 19 15.51 -28.20 38.20
CA LEU A 19 14.35 -27.74 37.45
C LEU A 19 14.17 -26.27 37.85
N ILE A 20 15.08 -25.41 37.37
CA ILE A 20 14.74 -24.03 37.10
C ILE A 20 13.74 -24.18 35.96
N GLY A 21 12.46 -24.15 36.30
CA GLY A 21 11.38 -24.23 35.31
C GLY A 21 11.72 -23.24 34.21
N CYS A 22 12.00 -23.74 33.01
CA CYS A 22 12.09 -22.88 31.85
C CYS A 22 10.70 -22.26 31.75
N LYS A 23 10.59 -20.97 32.06
CA LYS A 23 9.36 -20.23 31.90
C LYS A 23 8.91 -20.44 30.45
N GLU A 24 7.79 -21.14 30.28
CA GLU A 24 7.22 -21.35 28.95
C GLU A 24 6.89 -19.99 28.36
N ALA A 25 7.22 -19.80 27.09
CA ALA A 25 6.94 -18.56 26.40
C ALA A 25 5.42 -18.31 26.37
N GLU A 26 5.00 -17.10 26.68
CA GLU A 26 3.58 -16.72 26.77
C GLU A 26 2.88 -16.76 25.41
N ILE A 27 3.57 -16.39 24.33
CA ILE A 27 2.97 -16.15 23.03
C ILE A 27 3.69 -16.97 21.98
N LYS A 28 2.90 -17.60 21.10
CA LYS A 28 3.35 -18.21 19.85
C LYS A 28 2.97 -17.30 18.68
N GLY A 29 3.92 -17.00 17.82
CA GLY A 29 3.69 -16.26 16.58
C GLY A 29 4.05 -17.11 15.36
N GLU A 30 3.33 -16.90 14.27
CA GLU A 30 3.61 -17.53 12.97
C GLU A 30 4.43 -16.60 12.06
N TRP A 31 5.29 -17.17 11.21
CA TRP A 31 6.05 -16.46 10.19
C TRP A 31 5.74 -17.03 8.81
N ILE A 32 5.36 -16.16 7.87
CA ILE A 32 4.82 -16.56 6.56
C ILE A 32 5.88 -16.51 5.44
N ASN A 33 7.08 -15.99 5.74
CA ASN A 33 8.11 -15.70 4.74
C ASN A 33 9.34 -16.62 4.83
N PRO A 34 10.31 -16.52 3.88
CA PRO A 34 11.53 -17.30 3.94
C PRO A 34 12.28 -17.12 5.27
N GLU A 35 12.81 -18.21 5.83
CA GLU A 35 13.46 -18.25 7.15
C GLU A 35 14.52 -17.15 7.33
N GLY A 36 15.35 -16.91 6.29
CA GLY A 36 16.43 -15.91 6.33
C GLY A 36 15.98 -14.44 6.39
N SER A 37 14.68 -14.17 6.37
CA SER A 37 14.12 -12.81 6.48
C SER A 37 13.54 -12.49 7.87
N PHE A 38 13.60 -13.44 8.81
CA PHE A 38 13.10 -13.27 10.16
C PHE A 38 13.88 -12.20 10.94
N ASN A 39 13.15 -11.31 11.63
CA ASN A 39 13.74 -10.19 12.35
C ASN A 39 13.13 -10.08 13.75
N LYS A 40 13.89 -10.52 14.77
CA LYS A 40 13.48 -10.49 16.18
C LYS A 40 13.21 -9.08 16.70
N SER A 41 14.07 -8.12 16.36
CA SER A 41 13.92 -6.73 16.81
C SER A 41 12.62 -6.11 16.32
N TYR A 42 12.13 -6.55 15.17
CA TYR A 42 10.84 -6.14 14.66
C TYR A 42 9.67 -6.68 15.50
N ILE A 43 9.70 -7.97 15.86
CA ILE A 43 8.69 -8.58 16.74
C ILE A 43 8.64 -7.86 18.10
N VAL A 44 9.81 -7.55 18.68
CA VAL A 44 9.91 -6.75 19.92
C VAL A 44 9.27 -5.36 19.74
N SER A 45 9.56 -4.69 18.62
CA SER A 45 8.96 -3.38 18.32
C SER A 45 7.44 -3.43 18.17
N LEU A 46 6.91 -4.53 17.62
CA LEU A 46 5.48 -4.72 17.46
C LEU A 46 4.77 -4.88 18.81
N ILE A 47 5.34 -5.69 19.70
CA ILE A 47 4.78 -5.98 21.02
C ILE A 47 4.86 -4.75 21.93
N THR A 48 6.00 -4.05 21.94
CA THR A 48 6.11 -2.75 22.65
C THR A 48 5.15 -1.69 22.12
N SER A 49 4.78 -1.73 20.84
CA SER A 49 3.77 -0.82 20.28
C SER A 49 2.34 -1.20 20.69
N ALA A 50 2.10 -2.48 20.99
CA ALA A 50 0.79 -3.00 21.39
C ALA A 50 0.49 -2.79 22.87
N ASP A 51 1.51 -2.70 23.72
CA ASP A 51 1.39 -2.41 25.15
C ASP A 51 2.49 -1.46 25.64
N GLN A 52 2.08 -0.26 26.04
CA GLN A 52 2.99 0.81 26.49
C GLN A 52 3.70 0.49 27.81
N ASN A 53 3.25 -0.53 28.54
CA ASN A 53 3.90 -0.97 29.79
C ASN A 53 5.10 -1.89 29.54
N LEU A 54 5.30 -2.33 28.29
CA LEU A 54 6.43 -3.15 27.87
C LEU A 54 7.50 -2.28 27.21
N THR A 55 8.74 -2.56 27.56
CA THR A 55 9.93 -2.07 26.88
C THR A 55 10.63 -3.21 26.17
N SER A 56 11.61 -2.89 25.31
CA SER A 56 12.35 -3.91 24.58
C SER A 56 13.14 -4.88 25.47
N LYS A 57 13.38 -4.53 26.74
CA LYS A 57 14.07 -5.38 27.71
C LYS A 57 13.15 -6.42 28.36
N ASP A 58 11.85 -6.18 28.30
CA ASP A 58 10.84 -7.05 28.90
C ASP A 58 10.41 -8.17 27.92
N ILE A 59 11.02 -8.25 26.73
CA ILE A 59 10.57 -9.11 25.64
C ILE A 59 11.75 -9.88 25.07
N GLU A 60 11.69 -11.19 25.14
CA GLU A 60 12.60 -12.10 24.46
C GLU A 60 11.87 -12.81 23.31
N VAL A 61 12.55 -12.95 22.16
CA VAL A 61 12.00 -13.61 20.97
C VAL A 61 12.93 -14.76 20.60
N SER A 62 12.39 -15.97 20.50
CA SER A 62 13.13 -17.17 20.11
C SER A 62 13.68 -17.06 18.70
N GLU A 63 14.63 -17.92 18.34
CA GLU A 63 14.90 -18.17 16.92
C GLU A 63 13.64 -18.74 16.24
N LEU A 64 13.59 -18.62 14.92
CA LEU A 64 12.52 -19.21 14.15
C LEU A 64 12.65 -20.74 14.19
N GLU A 65 11.56 -21.41 14.55
CA GLU A 65 11.42 -22.85 14.55
C GLU A 65 10.56 -23.28 13.37
N SER A 66 10.88 -24.45 12.81
CA SER A 66 10.20 -24.98 11.63
C SER A 66 9.59 -26.35 11.95
N SER A 67 8.31 -26.52 11.66
CA SER A 67 7.61 -27.81 11.76
C SER A 67 6.86 -28.05 10.45
N GLY A 68 7.39 -28.96 9.63
CA GLY A 68 6.90 -29.14 8.26
C GLY A 68 7.12 -27.88 7.42
N ASN A 69 6.04 -27.32 6.89
CA ASN A 69 6.06 -26.08 6.10
C ASN A 69 5.74 -24.83 6.93
N ASP A 70 5.46 -25.00 8.23
CA ASP A 70 5.06 -23.91 9.11
C ASP A 70 6.28 -23.40 9.88
N HIS A 71 6.44 -22.09 9.90
CA HIS A 71 7.48 -21.42 10.66
C HIS A 71 6.85 -20.65 11.82
N PHE A 72 7.39 -20.82 13.03
CA PHE A 72 6.88 -20.18 14.23
C PHE A 72 8.01 -19.65 15.10
N PHE A 73 7.68 -18.69 15.94
CA PHE A 73 8.56 -18.15 16.96
C PHE A 73 7.79 -18.01 18.26
N TYR A 74 8.52 -17.95 19.34
CA TYR A 74 7.99 -17.79 20.68
C TYR A 74 8.42 -16.45 21.25
N VAL A 75 7.53 -15.86 22.05
CA VAL A 75 7.81 -14.62 22.77
C VAL A 75 7.63 -14.86 24.25
N THR A 76 8.68 -14.52 25.00
CA THR A 76 8.69 -14.54 26.45
C THR A 76 8.64 -13.12 27.00
N LEU A 77 7.69 -12.84 27.90
CA LEU A 77 7.59 -11.57 28.61
C LEU A 77 8.38 -11.66 29.93
N VAL A 78 9.63 -11.19 29.91
CA VAL A 78 10.57 -11.35 31.04
C VAL A 78 10.11 -10.51 32.23
N ASP A 79 10.08 -11.12 33.43
CA ASP A 79 9.77 -10.47 34.70
C ASP A 79 8.42 -9.72 34.76
N LYS A 80 7.47 -10.10 33.90
CA LYS A 80 6.09 -9.62 33.94
C LYS A 80 5.14 -10.78 34.22
N GLY A 81 4.46 -10.75 35.36
CA GLY A 81 3.38 -11.68 35.67
C GLY A 81 2.09 -11.28 34.96
N TYR A 82 2.05 -11.40 33.62
CA TYR A 82 0.84 -11.12 32.85
C TYR A 82 -0.25 -12.13 33.24
N THR A 83 -1.45 -11.62 33.52
CA THR A 83 -2.63 -12.46 33.61
C THR A 83 -3.05 -12.92 32.22
N GLN A 84 -3.86 -13.99 32.15
CA GLN A 84 -4.42 -14.46 30.88
C GLN A 84 -5.19 -13.33 30.16
N GLU A 85 -6.00 -12.56 30.86
CA GLU A 85 -6.76 -11.43 30.26
C GLU A 85 -5.84 -10.35 29.69
N GLN A 86 -4.73 -10.03 30.37
CA GLN A 86 -3.74 -9.07 29.87
C GLN A 86 -3.05 -9.60 28.62
N LEU A 87 -2.75 -10.90 28.59
CA LEU A 87 -2.12 -11.55 27.45
C LEU A 87 -3.06 -11.62 26.23
N GLU A 88 -4.34 -11.93 26.44
CA GLU A 88 -5.38 -11.89 25.43
C GLU A 88 -5.54 -10.47 24.86
N SER A 89 -5.52 -9.46 25.73
CA SER A 89 -5.55 -8.05 25.33
C SER A 89 -4.33 -7.65 24.50
N LEU A 90 -3.13 -8.07 24.92
CA LEU A 90 -1.89 -7.82 24.18
C LEU A 90 -1.93 -8.44 22.78
N VAL A 91 -2.27 -9.73 22.68
CA VAL A 91 -2.39 -10.44 21.38
C VAL A 91 -3.43 -9.75 20.48
N SER A 92 -4.60 -9.41 21.04
CA SER A 92 -5.65 -8.68 20.32
C SER A 92 -5.17 -7.29 19.84
N ASN A 93 -4.39 -6.58 20.64
CA ASN A 93 -3.82 -5.29 20.25
C ASN A 93 -2.76 -5.42 19.15
N VAL A 94 -1.93 -6.46 19.18
CA VAL A 94 -0.98 -6.76 18.10
C VAL A 94 -1.72 -7.01 16.79
N GLU A 95 -2.79 -7.81 16.81
CA GLU A 95 -3.64 -8.05 15.63
C GLU A 95 -4.33 -6.76 15.17
N ARG A 96 -4.81 -5.92 16.08
CA ARG A 96 -5.39 -4.60 15.73
C ARG A 96 -4.37 -3.65 15.09
N LEU A 97 -3.09 -3.70 15.48
CA LEU A 97 -2.04 -2.91 14.84
C LEU A 97 -1.79 -3.33 13.38
N LYS A 98 -2.08 -4.60 13.05
CA LYS A 98 -2.09 -5.09 11.66
C LYS A 98 -3.24 -4.47 10.86
N ASP A 99 -4.42 -4.37 11.46
CA ASP A 99 -5.59 -3.75 10.82
C ASP A 99 -5.51 -2.22 10.71
N ALA A 100 -4.91 -1.54 11.70
CA ALA A 100 -4.81 -0.07 11.79
C ALA A 100 -3.92 0.56 10.70
N ARG A 101 -3.27 -0.24 9.86
CA ARG A 101 -2.50 0.23 8.70
C ARG A 101 -3.36 0.40 7.43
N ASN A 102 -4.63 0.02 7.46
CA ASN A 102 -5.54 0.25 6.34
C ASN A 102 -5.77 1.76 6.15
N THR A 103 -5.36 2.27 4.99
CA THR A 103 -5.78 3.62 4.57
C THR A 103 -7.07 3.47 3.81
N ASN A 104 -8.17 3.93 4.41
CA ASN A 104 -9.41 4.06 3.68
C ASN A 104 -9.29 5.17 2.64
N LEU A 105 -9.83 4.91 1.48
CA LEU A 105 -9.83 5.78 0.32
C LEU A 105 -11.29 5.96 -0.11
N THR A 106 -11.74 7.20 -0.23
CA THR A 106 -13.05 7.54 -0.79
C THR A 106 -12.87 8.44 -1.99
N VAL A 107 -13.38 8.00 -3.14
CA VAL A 107 -13.46 8.79 -4.36
C VAL A 107 -14.87 9.35 -4.48
N ASN A 108 -14.98 10.67 -4.58
CA ASN A 108 -16.24 11.37 -4.77
C ASN A 108 -16.31 11.86 -6.22
N PHE A 109 -17.27 11.37 -7.00
CA PHE A 109 -17.46 11.86 -8.36
C PHE A 109 -18.03 13.27 -8.34
N THR A 110 -17.48 14.13 -9.18
CA THR A 110 -17.93 15.51 -9.31
C THR A 110 -19.19 15.53 -10.17
N ASN A 111 -20.25 16.16 -9.67
CA ASN A 111 -21.44 16.46 -10.47
C ASN A 111 -21.34 17.87 -11.09
N ILE A 112 -22.20 18.17 -12.07
CA ILE A 112 -22.18 19.45 -12.81
C ILE A 112 -22.27 20.66 -11.87
N ALA A 113 -23.05 20.56 -10.80
CA ALA A 113 -23.23 21.64 -9.83
C ALA A 113 -21.94 21.98 -9.07
N ASN A 114 -21.05 21.00 -8.92
CA ASN A 114 -19.78 21.12 -8.21
C ASN A 114 -18.57 21.24 -9.16
N ALA A 115 -18.79 21.47 -10.45
CA ALA A 115 -17.72 21.65 -11.42
C ALA A 115 -16.80 22.81 -11.03
N LYS A 116 -15.48 22.58 -11.03
CA LYS A 116 -14.49 23.57 -10.58
C LYS A 116 -14.33 24.75 -11.54
N ASP A 117 -14.58 24.53 -12.83
CA ASP A 117 -14.41 25.53 -13.90
C ASP A 117 -15.36 25.24 -15.09
N ALA A 118 -15.34 26.12 -16.09
CA ALA A 118 -16.19 26.00 -17.27
C ALA A 118 -15.88 24.75 -18.12
N SER A 119 -14.62 24.36 -18.24
CA SER A 119 -14.23 23.19 -19.04
C SER A 119 -14.68 21.89 -18.37
N GLU A 120 -14.56 21.79 -17.06
CA GLU A 120 -15.09 20.65 -16.30
C GLU A 120 -16.62 20.59 -16.37
N ARG A 121 -17.29 21.75 -16.32
CA ARG A 121 -18.75 21.83 -16.48
C ARG A 121 -19.19 21.35 -17.86
N ASP A 122 -18.50 21.76 -18.91
CA ASP A 122 -18.76 21.35 -20.30
C ASP A 122 -18.58 19.84 -20.48
N LEU A 123 -17.51 19.27 -19.93
CA LEU A 123 -17.29 17.81 -19.90
C LEU A 123 -18.45 17.09 -19.19
N LEU A 124 -18.80 17.52 -17.98
CA LEU A 124 -19.85 16.89 -17.18
C LEU A 124 -21.24 17.02 -17.85
N ASN A 125 -21.51 18.11 -18.55
CA ASN A 125 -22.71 18.28 -19.37
C ASN A 125 -22.78 17.26 -20.52
N VAL A 126 -21.67 17.08 -21.26
CA VAL A 126 -21.62 16.10 -22.36
C VAL A 126 -21.78 14.67 -21.85
N VAL A 127 -21.08 14.33 -20.76
CA VAL A 127 -21.21 13.05 -20.06
C VAL A 127 -22.66 12.75 -19.68
N GLN A 128 -23.33 13.71 -19.03
CA GLN A 128 -24.71 13.53 -18.56
C GLN A 128 -25.67 13.32 -19.74
N ARG A 129 -25.49 14.08 -20.83
CA ARG A 129 -26.32 13.93 -22.03
C ARG A 129 -26.07 12.62 -22.78
N ALA A 130 -24.89 12.03 -22.60
CA ALA A 130 -24.56 10.71 -23.14
C ALA A 130 -25.08 9.56 -22.25
N GLY A 131 -25.68 9.84 -21.08
CA GLY A 131 -26.10 8.81 -20.12
C GLY A 131 -24.91 8.06 -19.50
N MET A 132 -23.75 8.72 -19.43
CA MET A 132 -22.51 8.14 -18.93
C MET A 132 -22.14 8.68 -17.54
N GLU A 133 -23.04 9.41 -16.86
CA GLU A 133 -22.73 10.03 -15.58
C GLU A 133 -22.34 9.03 -14.49
N LYS A 134 -21.34 9.41 -13.70
CA LYS A 134 -20.99 8.74 -12.45
C LYS A 134 -21.36 9.67 -11.31
N ASN A 135 -22.20 9.18 -10.39
CA ASN A 135 -22.68 9.95 -9.25
C ASN A 135 -22.32 9.24 -7.93
N GLY A 136 -22.24 10.03 -6.87
CA GLY A 136 -21.99 9.54 -5.51
C GLY A 136 -20.50 9.28 -5.23
N SER A 137 -20.26 8.34 -4.32
CA SER A 137 -18.93 8.04 -3.81
C SER A 137 -18.66 6.55 -3.85
N GLN A 138 -17.39 6.19 -4.01
CA GLN A 138 -16.92 4.81 -3.89
C GLN A 138 -15.79 4.77 -2.86
N SER A 139 -15.76 3.72 -2.06
CA SER A 139 -14.75 3.55 -1.02
C SER A 139 -14.06 2.21 -1.13
N THR A 140 -12.77 2.21 -0.86
CA THR A 140 -11.91 1.02 -0.78
C THR A 140 -10.80 1.28 0.24
N SER A 141 -9.87 0.35 0.39
CA SER A 141 -8.69 0.55 1.23
C SER A 141 -7.41 0.26 0.45
N LEU A 142 -6.32 0.88 0.85
CA LEU A 142 -5.01 0.63 0.27
C LEU A 142 -4.38 -0.63 0.89
N ASN A 143 -3.94 -1.55 0.05
CA ASN A 143 -3.20 -2.73 0.42
C ASN A 143 -1.69 -2.39 0.45
N TRP A 144 -1.23 -1.89 1.59
CA TRP A 144 0.17 -1.46 1.79
C TRP A 144 1.18 -2.63 1.83
N GLU A 145 0.72 -3.84 2.18
CA GLU A 145 1.56 -5.05 2.20
C GLU A 145 2.01 -5.48 0.80
N LYS A 146 1.21 -5.19 -0.24
CA LYS A 146 1.51 -5.48 -1.65
C LYS A 146 2.01 -4.27 -2.41
N ALA A 147 2.45 -3.23 -1.70
CA ALA A 147 2.99 -2.05 -2.35
C ALA A 147 4.36 -2.33 -2.97
N GLU A 148 4.53 -1.92 -4.23
CA GLU A 148 5.72 -2.19 -5.04
C GLU A 148 6.35 -0.88 -5.52
N VAL A 149 7.68 -0.84 -5.56
CA VAL A 149 8.42 0.29 -6.12
C VAL A 149 8.81 -0.03 -7.55
N SER A 150 8.29 0.76 -8.48
CA SER A 150 8.76 0.80 -9.85
C SER A 150 9.80 1.91 -10.00
N VAL A 151 10.92 1.60 -10.64
CA VAL A 151 11.98 2.58 -10.89
C VAL A 151 12.16 2.86 -12.37
N TYR A 152 12.32 4.15 -12.67
CA TYR A 152 12.52 4.64 -14.02
C TYR A 152 13.79 5.48 -14.09
N THR A 153 14.48 5.37 -15.22
CA THR A 153 15.73 6.07 -15.49
C THR A 153 15.68 6.72 -16.88
N GLN A 154 16.63 7.61 -17.13
CA GLN A 154 16.78 8.26 -18.44
C GLN A 154 17.26 7.25 -19.48
N LYS A 155 16.64 7.22 -20.65
CA LYS A 155 17.22 6.56 -21.82
C LYS A 155 18.36 7.44 -22.36
N ILE A 156 19.60 7.15 -21.98
CA ILE A 156 20.78 7.81 -22.56
C ILE A 156 21.23 7.02 -23.80
N SER A 157 21.10 7.63 -24.98
CA SER A 157 21.61 7.08 -26.24
C SER A 157 23.00 7.62 -26.53
N ILE A 158 24.05 6.85 -26.21
CA ILE A 158 25.42 7.14 -26.67
C ILE A 158 25.90 5.90 -27.45
N THR A 159 26.11 6.08 -28.76
CA THR A 159 26.84 5.19 -29.70
C THR A 159 27.05 3.73 -29.25
N GLY A 160 25.97 2.98 -29.06
CA GLY A 160 26.00 1.52 -28.87
C GLY A 160 26.28 0.99 -27.46
N TYR A 161 26.40 1.85 -26.44
CA TYR A 161 26.52 1.40 -25.04
C TYR A 161 25.58 2.19 -24.13
N THR A 162 24.60 1.49 -23.54
CA THR A 162 23.70 2.06 -22.54
C THR A 162 24.29 1.76 -21.17
N ASP A 163 24.82 2.78 -20.49
CA ASP A 163 25.14 2.70 -19.06
C ASP A 163 24.16 3.57 -18.27
N PRO A 164 23.03 3.01 -17.81
CA PRO A 164 22.09 3.73 -16.96
C PRO A 164 22.62 3.93 -15.53
N TYR A 165 23.84 3.47 -15.22
CA TYR A 165 24.48 3.48 -13.90
C TYR A 165 25.72 4.37 -13.84
N SER A 166 26.07 5.11 -14.90
CA SER A 166 27.26 5.97 -14.84
C SER A 166 27.15 6.90 -13.63
N ASP A 167 28.21 6.99 -12.82
CA ASP A 167 28.25 7.80 -11.58
C ASP A 167 27.99 9.30 -11.80
N PHE A 168 27.77 9.73 -13.05
CA PHE A 168 27.22 11.01 -13.45
C PHE A 168 25.69 11.08 -13.25
N ASN A 169 25.25 10.78 -12.01
CA ASN A 169 23.96 11.15 -11.41
C ASN A 169 22.72 11.08 -12.34
N PRO A 170 22.33 9.90 -12.83
CA PRO A 170 21.11 9.76 -13.60
C PRO A 170 19.92 10.20 -12.74
N LYS A 171 19.07 11.07 -13.30
CA LYS A 171 17.79 11.43 -12.68
C LYS A 171 16.96 10.16 -12.54
N VAL A 172 16.64 9.81 -11.30
CA VAL A 172 15.83 8.66 -10.96
C VAL A 172 14.44 9.14 -10.60
N TYR A 173 13.46 8.51 -11.22
CA TYR A 173 12.05 8.67 -10.90
C TYR A 173 11.53 7.36 -10.31
N CYS A 174 10.84 7.46 -9.18
CA CYS A 174 10.32 6.32 -8.45
C CYS A 174 8.80 6.42 -8.37
N GLN A 175 8.13 5.30 -8.57
CA GLN A 175 6.70 5.19 -8.37
C GLN A 175 6.43 4.09 -7.35
N LEU A 176 5.78 4.45 -6.24
CA LEU A 176 5.26 3.48 -5.29
C LEU A 176 3.81 3.17 -5.69
N THR A 177 3.59 1.97 -6.20
CA THR A 177 2.28 1.45 -6.57
C THR A 177 1.69 0.71 -5.38
N VAL A 178 0.50 1.12 -4.95
CA VAL A 178 -0.21 0.50 -3.82
C VAL A 178 -1.55 -0.05 -4.34
N PRO A 179 -1.73 -1.38 -4.37
CA PRO A 179 -2.98 -1.98 -4.82
C PRO A 179 -4.16 -1.60 -3.92
N LEU A 180 -5.37 -1.60 -4.47
CA LEU A 180 -6.61 -1.44 -3.74
C LEU A 180 -7.11 -2.81 -3.26
N THR A 181 -7.64 -2.89 -2.04
CA THR A 181 -8.22 -4.13 -1.52
C THR A 181 -9.47 -4.55 -2.29
N LYS A 182 -10.22 -3.57 -2.79
CA LYS A 182 -11.36 -3.76 -3.70
C LYS A 182 -11.22 -2.83 -4.90
N ARG A 183 -11.48 -3.39 -6.09
CA ARG A 183 -11.49 -2.66 -7.35
C ARG A 183 -12.57 -1.57 -7.32
N LEU A 184 -12.20 -0.36 -7.76
CA LEU A 184 -13.13 0.74 -8.01
C LEU A 184 -13.72 0.62 -9.42
N ASN A 185 -14.85 1.27 -9.67
CA ASN A 185 -15.33 1.40 -11.04
C ASN A 185 -14.34 2.26 -11.84
N ASP A 186 -14.20 1.95 -13.14
CA ASP A 186 -13.24 2.63 -13.99
C ASP A 186 -13.44 4.16 -13.97
N PHE A 187 -12.34 4.91 -13.99
CA PHE A 187 -12.36 6.37 -14.05
C PHE A 187 -12.23 6.87 -15.49
N ILE A 188 -12.01 5.99 -16.47
CA ILE A 188 -11.71 6.38 -17.84
C ILE A 188 -13.00 6.59 -18.67
N ILE A 189 -13.01 7.66 -19.47
CA ILE A 189 -13.92 7.95 -20.58
C ILE A 189 -13.26 7.36 -21.83
N ASP A 190 -13.47 6.08 -22.06
CA ASP A 190 -12.68 5.26 -22.98
C ASP A 190 -12.89 5.57 -24.47
N LYS A 191 -13.88 6.40 -24.81
CA LYS A 191 -14.24 6.73 -26.19
C LYS A 191 -14.61 8.20 -26.34
N PRO A 192 -14.29 8.80 -27.51
CA PRO A 192 -14.79 10.13 -27.86
C PRO A 192 -16.32 10.10 -27.91
N PHE A 193 -16.95 11.18 -27.48
CA PHE A 193 -18.39 11.35 -27.58
C PHE A 193 -18.80 11.42 -29.05
N PRO A 194 -19.70 10.55 -29.53
CA PRO A 194 -20.13 10.56 -30.93
C PRO A 194 -20.93 11.82 -31.22
N TYR A 195 -20.81 12.34 -32.45
CA TYR A 195 -21.69 13.42 -32.92
C TYR A 195 -23.13 12.92 -33.00
N ILE A 196 -24.07 13.81 -32.69
CA ILE A 196 -25.49 13.53 -32.76
C ILE A 196 -26.08 14.04 -34.07
N THR A 197 -27.15 13.40 -34.49
CA THR A 197 -28.00 13.75 -35.63
C THR A 197 -29.42 14.04 -35.15
N SER A 198 -30.32 14.41 -36.05
CA SER A 198 -31.74 14.62 -35.73
C SER A 198 -32.43 13.37 -35.15
N HIS A 199 -31.93 12.17 -35.47
CA HIS A 199 -32.50 10.90 -34.97
C HIS A 199 -32.14 10.63 -33.51
N ASP A 200 -31.08 11.26 -33.01
CA ASP A 200 -30.60 11.09 -31.64
C ASP A 200 -31.30 12.05 -30.66
N ILE A 201 -32.13 12.96 -31.17
CA ILE A 201 -32.87 13.95 -30.38
C ILE A 201 -34.23 13.37 -29.99
N PRO A 202 -34.56 13.27 -28.70
CA PRO A 202 -35.87 12.82 -28.25
C PRO A 202 -37.01 13.58 -28.91
N GLU A 203 -38.05 12.87 -29.37
CA GLU A 203 -39.16 13.44 -30.15
C GLU A 203 -39.88 14.58 -29.41
N ASN A 204 -39.99 14.48 -28.07
CA ASN A 204 -40.56 15.51 -27.22
C ASN A 204 -39.75 16.82 -27.20
N ILE A 205 -38.45 16.76 -27.54
CA ILE A 205 -37.58 17.94 -27.70
C ILE A 205 -37.62 18.41 -29.15
N ALA A 206 -37.49 17.49 -30.10
CA ALA A 206 -37.46 17.80 -31.52
C ALA A 206 -38.76 18.47 -32.01
N SER A 207 -39.92 17.99 -31.55
CA SER A 207 -41.25 18.53 -31.91
C SER A 207 -41.52 19.94 -31.38
N ALA A 208 -40.75 20.40 -30.38
CA ALA A 208 -40.85 21.75 -29.83
C ALA A 208 -39.97 22.77 -30.60
N MET A 209 -39.21 22.33 -31.60
CA MET A 209 -38.27 23.16 -32.36
C MET A 209 -38.67 23.22 -33.84
N SER A 210 -38.58 24.40 -34.44
CA SER A 210 -38.58 24.52 -35.91
C SER A 210 -37.35 23.84 -36.52
N PRO A 211 -37.37 23.47 -37.81
CA PRO A 211 -36.20 22.85 -38.47
C PRO A 211 -34.91 23.65 -38.28
N THR A 212 -34.96 24.97 -38.41
CA THR A 212 -33.78 25.84 -38.21
C THR A 212 -33.30 25.86 -36.76
N GLN A 213 -34.20 25.77 -35.78
CA GLN A 213 -33.83 25.66 -34.36
C GLN A 213 -33.20 24.29 -34.06
N LEU A 214 -33.73 23.22 -34.66
CA LEU A 214 -33.19 21.87 -34.53
C LEU A 214 -31.78 21.77 -35.13
N ASP A 215 -31.57 22.31 -36.34
CA ASP A 215 -30.25 22.34 -36.98
C ASP A 215 -29.23 23.12 -36.15
N LYS A 216 -29.63 24.26 -35.60
CA LYS A 216 -28.77 25.05 -34.71
C LYS A 216 -28.43 24.27 -33.44
N TYR A 217 -29.42 23.64 -32.83
CA TYR A 217 -29.22 22.80 -31.64
C TYR A 217 -28.20 21.68 -31.92
N ILE A 218 -28.38 20.91 -33.01
CA ILE A 218 -27.43 19.84 -33.41
C ILE A 218 -26.02 20.41 -33.59
N LYS A 219 -25.89 21.56 -34.26
CA LYS A 219 -24.60 22.20 -34.50
C LYS A 219 -23.92 22.61 -33.19
N ASP A 220 -24.67 23.18 -32.25
CA ASP A 220 -24.15 23.62 -30.96
C ASP A 220 -23.73 22.41 -30.09
N GLU A 221 -24.54 21.34 -30.04
CA GLU A 221 -24.21 20.08 -29.36
C GLU A 221 -22.95 19.42 -29.93
N ASN A 222 -22.85 19.33 -31.25
CA ASN A 222 -21.68 18.76 -31.91
C ASN A 222 -20.44 19.63 -31.73
N GLY A 223 -20.59 20.96 -31.69
CA GLY A 223 -19.52 21.88 -31.34
C GLY A 223 -18.95 21.62 -29.95
N LEU A 224 -19.83 21.42 -28.95
CA LEU A 224 -19.44 21.11 -27.58
C LEU A 224 -18.75 19.74 -27.47
N ARG A 225 -19.31 18.70 -28.09
CA ARG A 225 -18.70 17.34 -28.10
C ARG A 225 -17.32 17.35 -28.72
N ARG A 226 -17.12 18.09 -29.82
CA ARG A 226 -15.81 18.27 -30.44
C ARG A 226 -14.81 18.90 -29.47
N TYR A 227 -15.20 19.99 -28.80
CA TYR A 227 -14.35 20.66 -27.82
C TYR A 227 -13.94 19.72 -26.67
N VAL A 228 -14.91 18.97 -26.13
CA VAL A 228 -14.67 17.99 -25.06
C VAL A 228 -13.74 16.87 -25.55
N ASN A 229 -13.98 16.28 -26.73
CA ASN A 229 -13.13 15.22 -27.28
C ASN A 229 -11.67 15.67 -27.44
N VAL A 230 -11.44 16.88 -27.96
CA VAL A 230 -10.08 17.46 -28.04
C VAL A 230 -9.47 17.61 -26.64
N GLY A 231 -10.26 18.02 -25.65
CA GLY A 231 -9.82 18.09 -24.25
C GLY A 231 -9.41 16.73 -23.69
N LEU A 232 -10.19 15.68 -23.93
CA LEU A 232 -9.91 14.31 -23.50
C LEU A 232 -8.63 13.76 -24.16
N GLU A 233 -8.42 14.04 -25.45
CA GLU A 233 -7.20 13.64 -26.17
C GLU A 233 -5.94 14.32 -25.62
N LEU A 234 -6.03 15.60 -25.23
CA LEU A 234 -4.88 16.38 -24.77
C LEU A 234 -4.55 16.18 -23.29
N LYS A 235 -5.56 16.12 -22.44
CA LYS A 235 -5.40 16.11 -20.98
C LYS A 235 -5.60 14.73 -20.40
N GLY A 236 -6.35 13.89 -21.07
CA GLY A 236 -6.69 12.57 -20.59
C GLY A 236 -8.16 12.43 -20.25
N ALA A 237 -8.57 11.17 -20.20
CA ALA A 237 -9.97 10.79 -20.18
C ALA A 237 -10.51 10.46 -18.78
N THR A 238 -9.93 11.04 -17.72
CA THR A 238 -10.35 10.69 -16.36
C THR A 238 -11.60 11.46 -15.96
N TYR A 239 -12.62 10.77 -15.47
CA TYR A 239 -13.82 11.34 -14.88
C TYR A 239 -13.44 12.30 -13.75
N PRO A 240 -13.98 13.54 -13.72
CA PRO A 240 -13.73 14.46 -12.63
C PRO A 240 -14.14 13.88 -11.27
N HIS A 241 -13.22 13.87 -10.33
CA HIS A 241 -13.42 13.35 -8.98
C HIS A 241 -12.53 14.07 -7.97
N LYS A 242 -12.84 13.83 -6.69
CA LYS A 242 -12.01 14.22 -5.56
C LYS A 242 -11.73 13.01 -4.69
N THR A 243 -10.46 12.72 -4.48
CA THR A 243 -10.02 11.67 -3.55
C THR A 243 -9.88 12.21 -2.13
N VAL A 244 -10.35 11.42 -1.16
CA VAL A 244 -10.23 11.66 0.28
C VAL A 244 -9.63 10.43 0.93
N PHE A 245 -8.62 10.62 1.76
CA PHE A 245 -8.01 9.56 2.54
C PHE A 245 -8.49 9.63 3.99
N GLY A 246 -8.69 8.46 4.61
CA GLY A 246 -9.01 8.35 6.04
C GLY A 246 -7.86 8.81 6.94
N ASP A 247 -6.64 8.92 6.40
CA ASP A 247 -5.45 9.31 7.14
C ASP A 247 -4.87 10.64 6.61
N GLY A 248 -4.34 11.46 7.52
CA GLY A 248 -3.81 12.79 7.20
C GLY A 248 -2.39 12.83 6.60
N PHE A 249 -1.75 11.70 6.27
CA PHE A 249 -0.33 11.70 5.89
C PHE A 249 -0.05 12.13 4.43
N LEU A 250 -1.08 12.28 3.59
CA LEU A 250 -0.94 12.60 2.16
C LEU A 250 -0.99 14.09 1.84
N THR A 251 -0.86 14.96 2.83
CA THR A 251 -0.92 16.42 2.68
C THR A 251 0.13 17.01 1.74
N LYS A 252 1.24 16.30 1.49
CA LYS A 252 2.30 16.73 0.57
C LYS A 252 2.05 16.37 -0.89
N PHE A 253 1.08 15.49 -1.15
CA PHE A 253 0.81 15.00 -2.49
C PHE A 253 -0.38 15.71 -3.13
N LYS A 254 -0.27 15.97 -4.43
CA LYS A 254 -1.37 16.46 -5.25
C LYS A 254 -1.92 15.36 -6.14
N GLU A 255 -3.25 15.28 -6.23
CA GLU A 255 -3.92 14.41 -7.18
C GLU A 255 -3.61 14.88 -8.62
N SER A 256 -3.22 13.95 -9.48
CA SER A 256 -2.96 14.17 -10.91
C SER A 256 -3.91 13.30 -11.73
N ASN A 257 -4.72 13.94 -12.56
CA ASN A 257 -5.78 13.31 -13.34
C ASN A 257 -5.44 13.17 -14.84
N ASP A 258 -4.22 13.55 -15.25
CA ASP A 258 -3.87 13.70 -16.66
C ASP A 258 -3.21 12.42 -17.26
N ILE A 259 -3.55 12.06 -18.51
CA ILE A 259 -3.02 10.87 -19.23
C ILE A 259 -1.56 11.08 -19.68
N LEU A 260 -1.12 12.33 -19.83
CA LEU A 260 0.29 12.65 -20.08
C LEU A 260 1.05 12.76 -18.74
N THR A 261 1.00 11.70 -17.95
CA THR A 261 1.76 11.57 -16.71
C THR A 261 3.24 11.36 -17.02
N GLN A 262 3.91 12.43 -17.46
CA GLN A 262 5.11 12.82 -16.74
C GLN A 262 4.63 13.34 -15.37
N SER A 263 4.29 12.41 -14.47
CA SER A 263 3.71 12.69 -13.15
C SER A 263 4.68 13.50 -12.31
N LEU A 264 4.37 14.80 -12.14
CA LEU A 264 5.20 15.74 -11.39
C LEU A 264 5.64 15.13 -10.05
N PRO A 265 6.85 15.45 -9.56
CA PRO A 265 7.30 14.98 -8.26
C PRO A 265 6.24 15.30 -7.19
N MET A 266 6.01 14.36 -6.27
CA MET A 266 5.01 14.51 -5.20
C MET A 266 3.56 14.63 -5.71
N THR A 267 3.22 13.84 -6.73
CA THR A 267 1.84 13.64 -7.17
C THR A 267 1.39 12.21 -6.95
N TYR A 268 0.07 12.01 -6.84
CA TYR A 268 -0.53 10.69 -6.92
C TYR A 268 -1.60 10.65 -8.01
N ASN A 269 -1.76 9.49 -8.63
CA ASN A 269 -2.87 9.20 -9.52
C ASN A 269 -3.51 7.88 -9.08
N ILE A 270 -4.78 7.69 -9.43
CA ILE A 270 -5.54 6.50 -9.08
C ILE A 270 -6.20 5.91 -10.31
N ASP A 271 -6.18 4.59 -10.41
CA ASP A 271 -7.01 3.85 -11.34
C ASP A 271 -7.93 2.86 -10.61
N ALA A 272 -8.64 2.03 -11.38
CA ALA A 272 -9.59 1.07 -10.83
C ALA A 272 -8.97 0.08 -9.83
N GLN A 273 -7.66 -0.16 -9.85
CA GLN A 273 -6.98 -1.24 -9.13
C GLN A 273 -5.88 -0.75 -8.18
N SER A 274 -5.28 0.41 -8.41
CA SER A 274 -4.11 0.88 -7.66
C SER A 274 -4.11 2.41 -7.52
N ILE A 275 -3.40 2.87 -6.49
CA ILE A 275 -2.91 4.24 -6.39
C ILE A 275 -1.39 4.25 -6.66
N TYR A 276 -0.92 5.28 -7.34
CA TYR A 276 0.47 5.43 -7.74
C TYR A 276 1.01 6.72 -7.12
N PHE A 277 2.03 6.62 -6.26
CA PHE A 277 2.70 7.77 -5.67
C PHE A 277 4.02 8.01 -6.38
N ASN A 278 4.21 9.23 -6.88
CA ASN A 278 5.32 9.57 -7.76
C ASN A 278 6.36 10.42 -7.02
N PHE A 279 7.63 10.04 -7.15
CA PHE A 279 8.77 10.63 -6.44
C PHE A 279 9.95 10.89 -7.37
N GLY A 280 10.75 11.90 -7.02
CA GLY A 280 11.98 12.23 -7.73
C GLY A 280 11.75 13.01 -9.02
N ASP A 281 12.86 13.40 -9.65
CA ASP A 281 12.83 14.23 -10.85
C ASP A 281 12.54 13.38 -12.09
N ILE A 282 11.48 13.74 -12.80
CA ILE A 282 11.17 13.12 -14.08
C ILE A 282 12.21 13.56 -15.10
N PRO A 283 12.80 12.64 -15.86
CA PRO A 283 13.61 12.96 -17.01
C PRO A 283 12.87 13.80 -18.06
N ASN A 284 13.51 14.84 -18.60
CA ASN A 284 12.99 15.59 -19.75
C ASN A 284 13.15 14.82 -21.08
N THR A 285 13.30 13.49 -21.01
CA THR A 285 13.61 12.59 -22.12
C THR A 285 12.73 11.35 -22.02
N GLU A 286 12.81 10.46 -23.01
CA GLU A 286 12.19 9.14 -22.88
C GLU A 286 12.68 8.44 -21.60
N VAL A 287 11.72 7.96 -20.81
CA VAL A 287 11.98 7.13 -19.63
C VAL A 287 11.92 5.67 -20.04
N VAL A 288 12.76 4.85 -19.40
CA VAL A 288 12.66 3.40 -19.50
C VAL A 288 12.53 2.82 -18.10
N SER A 289 11.69 1.77 -17.99
CA SER A 289 11.66 0.95 -16.78
C SER A 289 13.05 0.37 -16.55
N GLY A 290 13.55 0.45 -15.32
CA GLY A 290 14.84 -0.09 -14.93
C GLY A 290 14.83 -1.62 -14.99
N LEU A 291 14.96 -2.19 -16.20
CA LEU A 291 14.87 -3.65 -16.43
C LEU A 291 16.05 -4.45 -15.84
N ASN A 292 17.10 -3.78 -15.36
CA ASN A 292 18.36 -4.40 -14.97
C ASN A 292 18.88 -3.90 -13.60
N ASP A 293 18.08 -3.88 -12.53
CA ASP A 293 18.62 -3.51 -11.20
C ASP A 293 19.53 -4.61 -10.61
N PHE A 294 20.75 -4.72 -11.14
CA PHE A 294 21.76 -5.67 -10.68
C PHE A 294 22.19 -5.31 -9.25
N GLY A 295 21.75 -6.13 -8.29
CA GLY A 295 22.11 -5.96 -6.87
C GLY A 295 21.22 -5.00 -6.08
N GLY A 296 20.11 -4.50 -6.64
CA GLY A 296 19.13 -3.70 -5.89
C GLY A 296 19.49 -2.22 -5.68
N VAL A 297 20.59 -1.75 -6.28
CA VAL A 297 21.14 -0.40 -6.04
C VAL A 297 20.16 0.70 -6.42
N ILE A 298 19.41 0.52 -7.51
CA ILE A 298 18.44 1.49 -7.99
C ILE A 298 17.20 1.49 -7.09
N HIS A 299 16.70 0.33 -6.67
CA HIS A 299 15.61 0.23 -5.71
C HIS A 299 16.01 0.84 -4.35
N ASP A 300 17.25 0.65 -3.89
CA ASP A 300 17.77 1.26 -2.66
C ASP A 300 17.80 2.80 -2.76
N LYS A 301 18.19 3.34 -3.91
CA LYS A 301 18.16 4.80 -4.16
C LYS A 301 16.71 5.31 -4.08
N CYS A 302 15.76 4.58 -4.65
CA CYS A 302 14.34 4.93 -4.56
C CYS A 302 13.79 4.83 -3.13
N ALA A 303 14.11 3.78 -2.38
CA ALA A 303 13.69 3.65 -0.99
C ALA A 303 14.21 4.84 -0.14
N LYS A 304 15.47 5.24 -0.33
CA LYS A 304 16.04 6.44 0.31
C LYS A 304 15.28 7.72 -0.08
N LEU A 305 14.93 7.87 -1.36
CA LEU A 305 14.21 9.04 -1.87
C LEU A 305 12.78 9.11 -1.27
N ILE A 306 12.05 8.00 -1.25
CA ILE A 306 10.72 7.89 -0.62
C ILE A 306 10.81 8.27 0.87
N LYS A 307 11.77 7.69 1.59
CA LYS A 307 11.99 7.98 3.02
C LYS A 307 12.28 9.46 3.29
N GLN A 308 13.07 10.11 2.44
CA GLN A 308 13.39 11.53 2.59
C GLN A 308 12.20 12.44 2.23
N ALA A 309 11.48 12.13 1.15
CA ALA A 309 10.40 12.98 0.65
C ALA A 309 9.09 12.82 1.47
N ALA A 310 8.77 11.57 1.83
CA ALA A 310 7.54 11.19 2.53
C ALA A 310 7.82 10.12 3.60
N PRO A 311 8.46 10.48 4.73
CA PRO A 311 8.80 9.54 5.80
C PRO A 311 7.57 8.82 6.39
N GLU A 312 6.40 9.47 6.37
CA GLU A 312 5.15 8.86 6.82
C GLU A 312 4.70 7.70 5.91
N ILE A 313 4.85 7.85 4.58
CA ILE A 313 4.57 6.80 3.60
C ILE A 313 5.59 5.67 3.75
N ASP A 314 6.87 6.00 3.85
CA ASP A 314 7.94 5.02 4.07
C ASP A 314 7.68 4.19 5.33
N LYS A 315 7.35 4.85 6.45
CA LYS A 315 7.00 4.17 7.70
C LYS A 315 5.77 3.27 7.53
N LYS A 316 4.73 3.73 6.82
CA LYS A 316 3.51 2.96 6.62
C LYS A 316 3.75 1.72 5.75
N TRP A 317 4.44 1.91 4.63
CA TRP A 317 4.81 0.85 3.70
C TRP A 317 5.75 -0.17 4.34
N SER A 318 6.87 0.26 4.90
CA SER A 318 7.83 -0.64 5.56
C SER A 318 7.20 -1.42 6.73
N SER A 319 6.37 -0.76 7.54
CA SER A 319 5.64 -1.44 8.61
C SER A 319 4.66 -2.48 8.04
N ALA A 320 3.88 -2.14 7.01
CA ALA A 320 2.92 -3.08 6.43
C ALA A 320 3.59 -4.29 5.78
N VAL A 321 4.68 -4.08 5.03
CA VAL A 321 5.48 -5.16 4.43
C VAL A 321 6.09 -6.07 5.50
N GLN A 322 6.53 -5.52 6.63
CA GLN A 322 7.05 -6.31 7.75
C GLN A 322 5.93 -7.04 8.51
N LEU A 323 4.76 -6.43 8.69
CA LEU A 323 3.61 -7.07 9.35
C LEU A 323 3.05 -8.23 8.51
N ALA A 324 3.03 -8.09 7.19
CA ALA A 324 2.57 -9.17 6.30
C ALA A 324 3.44 -10.43 6.39
N ARG A 325 4.65 -10.32 6.95
CA ARG A 325 5.53 -11.47 7.21
C ARG A 325 5.16 -12.21 8.49
N VAL A 326 4.43 -11.56 9.38
CA VAL A 326 3.99 -12.11 10.65
C VAL A 326 2.56 -12.60 10.50
N GLY A 327 2.39 -13.91 10.63
CA GLY A 327 1.09 -14.56 10.63
C GLY A 327 0.33 -14.27 11.90
N ARG A 328 -0.31 -15.28 12.48
CA ARG A 328 -1.13 -15.09 13.67
C ARG A 328 -0.27 -15.05 14.94
N PHE A 329 -0.63 -14.17 15.88
CA PHE A 329 -0.25 -14.30 17.28
C PHE A 329 -1.33 -15.05 18.06
N THR A 330 -0.92 -16.02 18.86
CA THR A 330 -1.78 -16.76 19.78
C THR A 330 -1.10 -16.90 21.13
N ILE A 331 -1.89 -16.99 22.20
CA ILE A 331 -1.36 -17.46 23.48
C ILE A 331 -0.81 -18.86 23.26
N ASN A 332 0.41 -19.11 23.75
CA ASN A 332 1.02 -20.43 23.68
C ASN A 332 0.15 -21.39 24.51
N PRO A 333 -0.41 -22.47 23.92
CA PRO A 333 -1.27 -23.40 24.66
C PRO A 333 -0.53 -24.14 25.79
N GLU A 334 0.79 -24.18 25.73
CA GLU A 334 1.63 -24.78 26.77
C GLU A 334 1.91 -23.81 27.93
N TRP A 335 1.64 -22.51 27.78
CA TRP A 335 1.87 -21.54 28.83
C TRP A 335 0.82 -21.65 29.94
N ILE A 336 1.31 -21.65 31.18
CA ILE A 336 0.48 -21.65 32.39
C ILE A 336 0.69 -20.32 33.15
N PRO A 337 -0.38 -19.61 33.54
CA PRO A 337 -0.27 -18.41 34.37
C PRO A 337 0.51 -18.69 35.65
N GLN A 338 1.49 -17.86 35.96
CA GLN A 338 2.16 -17.92 37.27
C GLN A 338 1.24 -17.27 38.31
N GLU A 339 0.88 -18.04 39.35
CA GLU A 339 0.04 -17.59 40.48
C GLU A 339 0.65 -16.45 41.29
#